data_AF-A0A2V2V4F6-F1
#
_entry.id   AF-A0A2V2V4F6-F1
#
_cell.length_a   1.000
_cell.length_b   1.000
_cell.length_c   1.000
_cell.angle_alpha   90.00
_cell.angle_beta   90.00
_cell.angle_gamma   90.00
#
_symmetry.space_group_name_H-M   'P 1'
#
loop_
_entity.id
_entity.type
_entity.pdbx_description
1 polymer ?
#
loop_
_entity_poly.entity_id
_entity_poly.type
_entity_poly.pdbx_seq_one_letter_code
_entity_poly.pdbx_strand_id
1 'polypeptide(L)'
;MDTQLGVLRVGARWGGEDAVGPRVLFVADRRAAGTSTYVRTPKNGAVFLGHHPLSLDAAVVAPRFGCPGVFSLYAVQHTLDVGKEMRFAPVMHGFQGIGKHEHPLFLMRVPRQLMRISGERMARSDRYRVGGMFVDYGMISRSLVEEAEAW
;
A
#
# COMPACT_ATOMS: atom_id res chain seq x y z
N MET A 1 -7.04 12.19 -28.37
CA MET A 1 -6.29 13.17 -27.56
C MET A 1 -7.27 13.80 -26.59
N ASP A 2 -7.42 13.25 -25.39
CA ASP A 2 -8.39 13.75 -24.37
C ASP A 2 -7.92 13.52 -22.92
N THR A 3 -6.66 13.10 -22.74
CA THR A 3 -6.14 12.69 -21.44
C THR A 3 -5.70 13.86 -20.56
N GLN A 4 -5.27 14.99 -21.15
CA GLN A 4 -4.80 16.15 -20.37
C GLN A 4 -5.94 16.93 -19.70
N LEU A 5 -7.11 17.03 -20.35
CA LEU A 5 -8.29 17.73 -19.79
C LEU A 5 -8.94 16.94 -18.64
N GLY A 6 -8.91 15.60 -18.70
CA GLY A 6 -9.40 14.75 -17.60
C GLY A 6 -8.54 14.86 -16.34
N VAL A 7 -7.21 14.88 -16.49
CA VAL A 7 -6.25 15.03 -15.39
C VAL A 7 -6.39 16.39 -14.70
N LEU A 8 -6.59 17.47 -15.47
CA LEU A 8 -6.81 18.81 -14.92
C LEU A 8 -8.15 18.95 -14.16
N ARG A 9 -9.21 18.27 -14.61
CA ARG A 9 -10.53 18.32 -13.95
C ARG A 9 -10.59 17.53 -12.64
N VAL A 10 -9.82 16.45 -12.50
CA VAL A 10 -9.74 15.69 -11.25
C VAL A 10 -8.91 16.45 -10.20
N GLY A 11 -7.81 17.09 -10.62
CA GLY A 11 -6.99 17.93 -9.73
C GLY A 11 -7.73 19.11 -9.11
N ALA A 12 -8.69 19.71 -9.84
CA ALA A 12 -9.46 20.86 -9.36
C ALA A 12 -10.57 20.53 -8.34
N ARG A 13 -10.91 19.25 -8.12
CA ARG A 13 -12.02 18.84 -7.23
C ARG A 13 -11.58 18.30 -5.86
N TRP A 14 -10.30 18.05 -5.65
CA TRP A 14 -9.80 17.40 -4.45
C TRP A 14 -8.88 18.32 -3.65
N GLY A 15 -9.49 19.23 -2.88
CA GLY A 15 -8.86 19.97 -1.78
C GLY A 15 -7.82 21.02 -2.20
N GLY A 16 -7.68 22.09 -1.40
CA GLY A 16 -6.66 23.12 -1.60
C GLY A 16 -5.22 22.61 -1.46
N GLU A 17 -4.26 23.51 -1.28
CA GLU A 17 -2.83 23.20 -1.18
C GLU A 17 -2.48 22.05 -0.21
N ASP A 18 -3.34 21.73 0.77
CA ASP A 18 -3.18 20.66 1.76
C ASP A 18 -3.91 19.32 1.46
N ALA A 19 -4.43 19.11 0.24
CA ALA A 19 -5.10 17.85 -0.12
C ALA A 19 -4.24 16.59 0.15
N VAL A 20 -4.70 15.71 1.04
CA VAL A 20 -4.06 14.41 1.31
C VAL A 20 -4.90 13.31 0.67
N GLY A 21 -4.24 12.45 -0.10
CA GLY A 21 -4.83 11.29 -0.74
C GLY A 21 -5.30 10.22 0.25
N PRO A 22 -6.14 9.28 -0.19
CA PRO A 22 -6.72 8.27 0.68
C PRO A 22 -5.66 7.34 1.28
N ARG A 23 -5.90 6.87 2.50
CA ARG A 23 -5.10 5.83 3.14
C ARG A 23 -5.98 4.60 3.33
N VAL A 24 -5.76 3.58 2.51
CA VAL A 24 -6.65 2.43 2.41
C VAL A 24 -5.96 1.19 2.95
N LEU A 25 -6.64 0.48 3.85
CA LEU A 25 -6.19 -0.80 4.41
C LEU A 25 -6.99 -1.94 3.79
N PHE A 26 -6.29 -2.89 3.15
CA PHE A 26 -6.88 -4.10 2.59
C PHE A 26 -6.62 -5.27 3.53
N VAL A 27 -7.70 -5.90 3.99
CA VAL A 27 -7.68 -7.05 4.91
C VAL A 27 -8.54 -8.15 4.31
N ALA A 28 -8.12 -9.41 4.46
CA ALA A 28 -8.89 -10.57 4.00
C ALA A 28 -8.93 -11.67 5.07
N ASP A 29 -10.00 -12.46 5.09
CA ASP A 29 -10.23 -13.55 6.05
C ASP A 29 -9.41 -14.81 5.68
N ARG A 30 -9.57 -15.37 4.47
CA ARG A 30 -8.74 -16.48 3.96
C ARG A 30 -8.61 -16.44 2.45
N ARG A 31 -7.38 -16.67 1.93
CA ARG A 31 -6.98 -16.80 0.50
C ARG A 31 -8.07 -16.35 -0.48
N ALA A 32 -8.44 -15.07 -0.46
CA ALA A 32 -9.36 -14.56 -1.45
C ALA A 32 -8.58 -14.44 -2.76
N ALA A 33 -8.87 -15.34 -3.70
CA ALA A 33 -8.53 -15.17 -5.09
C ALA A 33 -9.13 -13.83 -5.56
N GLY A 34 -8.30 -12.77 -5.59
CA GLY A 34 -8.77 -11.43 -5.94
C GLY A 34 -8.23 -10.29 -5.08
N THR A 35 -7.71 -10.53 -3.87
CA THR A 35 -7.13 -9.44 -3.04
C THR A 35 -6.02 -8.71 -3.79
N SER A 36 -5.21 -9.44 -4.56
CA SER A 36 -4.20 -8.86 -5.44
C SER A 36 -4.80 -7.94 -6.51
N THR A 37 -5.99 -8.25 -7.02
CA THR A 37 -6.71 -7.43 -8.01
C THR A 37 -7.32 -6.20 -7.36
N TYR A 38 -7.96 -6.32 -6.20
CA TYR A 38 -8.53 -5.18 -5.46
C TYR A 38 -7.49 -4.19 -4.95
N VAL A 39 -6.27 -4.68 -4.68
CA VAL A 39 -5.13 -3.83 -4.35
C VAL A 39 -4.52 -3.21 -5.62
N ARG A 40 -4.39 -3.98 -6.70
CA ARG A 40 -3.73 -3.55 -7.95
C ARG A 40 -4.54 -2.56 -8.78
N THR A 41 -5.82 -2.84 -9.01
CA THR A 41 -6.69 -2.03 -9.88
C THR A 41 -6.74 -0.55 -9.48
N PRO A 42 -7.01 -0.19 -8.21
CA PRO A 42 -7.04 1.21 -7.82
C PRO A 42 -5.67 1.87 -7.87
N LYS A 43 -4.58 1.13 -7.58
CA LYS A 43 -3.21 1.64 -7.74
C LYS A 43 -2.89 1.97 -9.19
N ASN A 44 -3.22 1.06 -10.12
CA ASN A 44 -3.04 1.31 -11.55
C ASN A 44 -3.90 2.50 -12.01
N GLY A 45 -5.15 2.58 -11.55
CA GLY A 45 -6.02 3.74 -11.81
C GLY A 45 -5.40 5.07 -11.35
N ALA A 46 -4.84 5.11 -10.14
CA ALA A 46 -4.15 6.29 -9.62
C ALA A 46 -2.92 6.67 -10.47
N VAL A 47 -2.12 5.69 -10.90
CA VAL A 47 -0.98 5.91 -11.81
C VAL A 47 -1.43 6.45 -13.17
N PHE A 48 -2.51 5.90 -13.74
CA PHE A 48 -3.08 6.40 -14.99
C PHE A 48 -3.55 7.86 -14.88
N LEU A 49 -4.00 8.29 -13.70
CA LEU A 49 -4.39 9.68 -13.42
C LEU A 49 -3.18 10.59 -13.12
N GLY A 50 -1.96 10.08 -13.13
CA GLY A 50 -0.73 10.84 -12.87
C GLY A 50 -0.35 10.94 -11.39
N HIS A 51 -1.03 10.21 -10.51
CA HIS A 51 -0.68 10.11 -9.09
C HIS A 51 0.28 8.94 -8.85
N HIS A 52 1.10 9.04 -7.81
CA HIS A 52 2.06 8.01 -7.47
C HIS A 52 1.74 7.45 -6.08
N PRO A 53 0.79 6.51 -5.93
CA PRO A 53 0.44 6.01 -4.60
C PRO A 53 1.61 5.29 -3.94
N LEU A 54 1.72 5.42 -2.61
CA LEU A 54 2.59 4.57 -1.81
C LEU A 54 1.89 3.22 -1.57
N SER A 55 2.62 2.12 -1.73
CA SER A 55 2.09 0.76 -1.50
C SER A 55 2.90 0.09 -0.41
N LEU A 56 2.28 -0.22 0.72
CA LEU A 56 2.86 -1.04 1.77
C LEU A 56 2.36 -2.48 1.61
N ASP A 57 3.25 -3.37 1.23
CA ASP A 57 3.03 -4.82 1.26
C ASP A 57 3.34 -5.33 2.66
N ALA A 58 2.27 -5.64 3.40
CA ALA A 58 2.27 -6.15 4.75
C ALA A 58 1.81 -7.61 4.80
N ALA A 59 1.61 -8.27 3.66
CA ALA A 59 1.16 -9.65 3.58
C ALA A 59 2.33 -10.64 3.76
N VAL A 60 3.04 -10.55 4.89
CA VAL A 60 4.35 -11.19 5.12
C VAL A 60 4.42 -12.70 4.84
N VAL A 61 3.29 -13.44 4.92
CA VAL A 61 3.26 -14.88 4.62
C VAL A 61 3.29 -15.15 3.11
N ALA A 62 2.61 -14.31 2.32
CA ALA A 62 2.50 -14.44 0.87
C ALA A 62 2.55 -13.05 0.22
N PRO A 63 3.70 -12.36 0.33
CA PRO A 63 3.85 -11.00 -0.18
C PRO A 63 3.70 -10.98 -1.69
N ARG A 64 3.25 -9.85 -2.20
CA ARG A 64 2.96 -9.66 -3.62
C ARG A 64 4.17 -9.18 -4.40
N PHE A 65 5.02 -8.38 -3.77
CA PHE A 65 6.16 -7.74 -4.42
C PHE A 65 7.47 -7.95 -3.65
N GLY A 66 7.38 -8.28 -2.36
CA GLY A 66 8.53 -8.47 -1.48
C GLY A 66 8.86 -9.95 -1.24
N CYS A 67 9.79 -10.17 -0.32
CA CYS A 67 10.14 -11.51 0.16
C CYS A 67 9.26 -11.90 1.36
N PRO A 68 8.93 -13.19 1.54
CA PRO A 68 8.26 -13.67 2.74
C PRO A 68 8.96 -13.21 4.02
N GLY A 69 8.18 -12.84 5.03
CA GLY A 69 8.62 -12.32 6.32
C GLY A 69 9.01 -10.84 6.36
N VAL A 70 8.75 -10.09 5.28
CA VAL A 70 9.20 -8.70 5.13
C VAL A 70 8.03 -7.75 4.86
N PHE A 71 7.98 -6.62 5.57
CA PHE A 71 7.21 -5.46 5.15
C PHE A 71 7.96 -4.69 4.08
N SER A 72 7.28 -4.36 2.98
CA SER A 72 7.92 -3.71 1.85
C SER A 72 7.14 -2.47 1.43
N LEU A 73 7.80 -1.31 1.43
CA LEU A 73 7.20 -0.05 0.98
C LEU A 73 7.66 0.27 -0.44
N TYR A 74 6.70 0.54 -1.32
CA TYR A 74 6.94 0.88 -2.72
C TYR A 74 6.34 2.25 -3.05
N ALA A 75 7.06 2.98 -3.90
CA ALA A 75 6.52 4.17 -4.57
C ALA A 75 6.06 3.75 -5.96
N VAL A 76 4.74 3.66 -6.17
CA VAL A 76 4.18 3.13 -7.42
C VAL A 76 4.10 4.26 -8.44
N GLN A 77 5.06 4.29 -9.36
CA GLN A 77 5.16 5.30 -10.42
C GLN A 77 4.70 4.77 -11.78
N HIS A 78 4.60 3.45 -11.91
CA HIS A 78 4.25 2.77 -13.15
C HIS A 78 3.16 1.73 -12.88
N THR A 79 2.38 1.44 -13.92
CA THR A 79 1.32 0.43 -13.84
C THR A 79 1.91 -0.92 -13.51
N LEU A 80 1.25 -1.60 -12.58
CA LEU A 80 1.63 -2.92 -12.10
C LEU A 80 1.17 -3.98 -13.12
N ASP A 81 2.11 -4.70 -13.75
CA ASP A 81 1.89 -5.84 -14.64
C ASP A 81 2.31 -7.16 -13.99
N VAL A 82 1.39 -8.12 -13.93
CA VAL A 82 1.60 -9.43 -13.29
C VAL A 82 2.47 -10.36 -14.14
N GLY A 83 2.51 -10.17 -15.47
CA GLY A 83 3.26 -11.04 -16.38
C GLY A 83 4.78 -10.84 -16.37
N LYS A 84 5.27 -9.74 -15.78
CA LYS A 84 6.67 -9.33 -15.89
C LYS A 84 7.49 -9.40 -14.60
N GLU A 85 6.99 -10.07 -13.55
CA GLU A 85 7.67 -10.15 -12.24
C GLU A 85 8.25 -8.79 -11.83
N MET A 86 7.36 -7.92 -11.39
CA MET A 86 7.61 -6.47 -11.37
C MET A 86 8.91 -6.08 -10.69
N ARG A 87 9.80 -5.46 -11.47
CA ARG A 87 11.10 -4.90 -11.03
C ARG A 87 10.94 -3.54 -10.35
N PHE A 88 10.10 -3.43 -9.34
CA PHE A 88 10.11 -2.23 -8.50
C PHE A 88 11.23 -2.34 -7.47
N ALA A 89 12.13 -1.37 -7.47
CA ALA A 89 13.02 -1.20 -6.33
C ALA A 89 12.16 -0.72 -5.14
N PRO A 90 12.10 -1.49 -4.04
CA PRO A 90 11.43 -1.05 -2.82
C PRO A 90 12.14 0.21 -2.30
N VAL A 91 11.37 1.10 -1.70
CA VAL A 91 11.92 2.22 -0.94
C VAL A 91 12.60 1.71 0.33
N MET A 92 12.01 0.68 0.96
CA MET A 92 12.57 0.02 2.14
C MET A 92 11.94 -1.36 2.32
N HIS A 93 12.75 -2.29 2.81
CA HIS A 93 12.35 -3.57 3.36
C HIS A 93 12.60 -3.59 4.87
N GLY A 94 11.63 -4.09 5.64
CA GLY A 94 11.81 -4.34 7.07
C GLY A 94 11.41 -5.77 7.40
N PHE A 95 12.38 -6.56 7.87
CA PHE A 95 12.13 -7.94 8.28
C PHE A 95 11.35 -7.97 9.59
N GLN A 96 10.28 -8.77 9.62
CA GLN A 96 9.43 -8.97 10.79
C GLN A 96 9.59 -10.38 11.39
N GLY A 97 9.92 -11.38 10.57
CA GLY A 97 9.86 -12.80 10.95
C GLY A 97 8.84 -13.58 10.11
N ILE A 98 8.78 -14.90 10.29
CA ILE A 98 7.94 -15.78 9.46
C ILE A 98 6.45 -15.67 9.85
N GLY A 99 6.12 -15.36 11.11
CA GLY A 99 4.75 -15.08 11.55
C GLY A 99 4.46 -13.60 11.83
N LYS A 100 3.40 -13.08 11.19
CA LYS A 100 2.96 -11.68 11.28
C LYS A 100 2.54 -11.22 12.69
N HIS A 101 2.23 -12.14 13.59
CA HIS A 101 1.70 -11.84 14.92
C HIS A 101 2.46 -12.55 16.06
N GLU A 102 3.54 -13.27 15.74
CA GLU A 102 4.35 -13.99 16.74
C GLU A 102 5.03 -13.03 17.72
N HIS A 103 5.41 -11.84 17.25
CA HIS A 103 6.05 -10.82 18.07
C HIS A 103 5.43 -9.42 17.85
N PRO A 104 4.46 -9.02 18.71
CA PRO A 104 3.74 -7.75 18.58
C PRO A 104 4.65 -6.50 18.57
N LEU A 105 5.76 -6.52 19.30
CA LEU A 105 6.70 -5.40 19.33
C LEU A 105 7.39 -5.17 17.98
N PHE A 106 7.76 -6.24 17.28
CA PHE A 106 8.35 -6.16 15.93
C PHE A 106 7.29 -5.79 14.89
N LEU A 107 6.07 -6.32 15.04
CA LEU A 107 4.91 -5.94 14.23
C LEU A 107 4.65 -4.43 14.31
N MET A 108 4.88 -3.77 15.44
CA MET A 108 4.63 -2.34 15.57
C MET A 108 5.84 -1.48 15.17
N ARG A 109 7.06 -1.95 15.39
CA ARG A 109 8.28 -1.16 15.13
C ARG A 109 8.49 -0.91 13.64
N VAL A 110 8.41 -1.95 12.82
CA VAL A 110 8.74 -1.86 11.39
C VAL A 110 7.72 -0.99 10.63
N PRO A 111 6.39 -1.19 10.76
CA PRO A 111 5.41 -0.31 10.12
C PRO A 111 5.53 1.14 10.59
N ARG A 112 5.80 1.42 11.86
CA ARG A 112 5.99 2.81 12.33
C ARG A 112 7.14 3.52 11.59
N GLN A 113 8.27 2.84 11.38
CA GLN A 113 9.38 3.39 10.61
C GLN A 113 8.98 3.61 9.15
N LEU A 114 8.28 2.66 8.54
CA LEU A 114 7.78 2.79 7.16
C LEU A 114 6.77 3.92 7.01
N MET A 115 5.91 4.15 8.01
CA MET A 115 4.95 5.27 8.01
C MET A 115 5.66 6.61 8.10
N ARG A 116 6.75 6.72 8.87
CA ARG A 116 7.56 7.95 8.92
C ARG A 116 8.16 8.27 7.56
N ILE A 117 8.78 7.29 6.89
CA ILE A 117 9.35 7.45 5.55
C ILE A 117 8.27 7.78 4.52
N SER A 118 7.10 7.18 4.66
CA SER A 118 5.94 7.47 3.81
C SER A 118 5.52 8.93 3.96
N GLY A 119 5.44 9.43 5.19
CA GLY A 119 5.15 10.83 5.49
C GLY A 119 6.18 11.79 4.89
N GLU A 120 7.47 11.47 5.03
CA GLU A 120 8.55 12.27 4.44
C GLU A 120 8.46 12.32 2.90
N ARG A 121 8.06 11.22 2.24
CA ARG A 121 7.84 11.21 0.79
C ARG A 121 6.61 12.00 0.38
N MET A 122 5.51 11.88 1.12
CA MET A 122 4.29 12.65 0.88
C MET A 122 4.55 14.15 1.04
N ALA A 123 5.35 14.56 2.04
CA ALA A 123 5.72 15.96 2.24
C ALA A 123 6.56 16.55 1.10
N ARG A 124 7.30 15.72 0.35
CA ARG A 124 8.21 16.15 -0.72
C ARG A 124 7.59 16.10 -2.13
N SER A 125 6.40 15.55 -2.29
CA SER A 125 5.77 15.45 -3.61
C SER A 125 4.25 15.33 -3.53
N ASP A 126 3.58 16.22 -4.24
CA ASP A 126 2.12 16.20 -4.37
C ASP A 126 1.60 14.94 -5.04
N ARG A 127 2.40 14.32 -5.92
CA ARG A 127 2.01 13.05 -6.56
C ARG A 127 1.91 11.90 -5.55
N TYR A 128 2.81 11.86 -4.56
CA TYR A 128 2.75 10.89 -3.45
C TYR A 128 1.68 11.28 -2.43
N ARG A 129 1.57 12.57 -2.12
CA ARG A 129 0.60 13.11 -1.17
C ARG A 129 -0.84 12.87 -1.60
N VAL A 130 -1.20 13.29 -2.82
CA VAL A 130 -2.54 13.13 -3.41
C VAL A 130 -2.79 11.69 -3.84
N GLY A 131 -1.74 10.97 -4.25
CA GLY A 131 -1.83 9.54 -4.55
C GLY A 131 -2.17 8.68 -3.32
N GLY A 132 -1.84 9.15 -2.12
CA GLY A 132 -2.19 8.47 -0.88
C GLY A 132 -1.39 7.20 -0.63
N MET A 133 -1.93 6.31 0.20
CA MET A 133 -1.27 5.09 0.64
C MET A 133 -2.21 3.88 0.61
N PHE A 134 -1.71 2.77 0.08
CA PHE A 134 -2.43 1.51 -0.03
C PHE A 134 -1.66 0.47 0.80
N VAL A 135 -2.29 -0.02 1.86
CA VAL A 135 -1.70 -1.02 2.76
C VAL A 135 -2.35 -2.37 2.49
N ASP A 136 -1.60 -3.28 1.88
CA ASP A 136 -2.02 -4.67 1.72
C ASP A 136 -1.64 -5.45 2.98
N TYR A 137 -2.56 -5.55 3.93
CA TYR A 137 -2.34 -6.31 5.15
C TYR A 137 -2.36 -7.82 4.87
N GLY A 138 -2.95 -8.27 3.77
CA GLY A 138 -3.19 -9.68 3.54
C GLY A 138 -4.14 -10.30 4.57
N MET A 139 -3.86 -11.53 4.97
CA MET A 139 -4.78 -12.34 5.77
C MET A 139 -4.68 -12.04 7.26
N ILE A 140 -5.82 -11.97 7.93
CA ILE A 140 -5.94 -12.00 9.39
C ILE A 140 -6.71 -13.24 9.78
N SER A 141 -6.17 -14.02 10.72
CA SER A 141 -6.89 -15.18 11.24
C SER A 141 -8.18 -14.71 11.93
N ARG A 142 -9.30 -15.33 11.58
CA ARG A 142 -10.57 -15.13 12.26
C ARG A 142 -10.47 -15.27 13.79
N SER A 143 -9.67 -16.22 14.27
CA SER A 143 -9.44 -16.39 15.72
C SER A 143 -8.85 -15.15 16.39
N LEU A 144 -7.93 -14.44 15.72
CA LEU A 144 -7.34 -13.21 16.25
C LEU A 144 -8.36 -12.06 16.28
N VAL A 145 -9.31 -12.04 15.35
CA VAL A 145 -10.40 -11.05 15.35
C VAL A 145 -11.36 -11.32 16.49
N GLU A 146 -11.80 -12.57 16.63
CA GLU A 146 -12.71 -13.00 17.69
C GLU A 146 -12.09 -12.79 19.09
N GLU A 147 -10.81 -13.11 19.27
CA GLU A 147 -10.07 -12.82 20.50
C GLU A 147 -10.02 -11.31 20.82
N ALA A 148 -9.84 -10.47 19.81
CA ALA A 148 -9.78 -9.02 19.99
C ALA A 148 -11.17 -8.40 20.29
N GLU A 149 -12.25 -8.97 19.76
CA GLU A 149 -13.63 -8.52 20.03
C GLU A 149 -14.15 -8.98 21.41
N ALA A 150 -13.55 -10.02 22.00
CA ALA A 150 -13.91 -10.54 23.30
C ALA A 150 -13.37 -9.71 24.49
N TRP A 151 -12.58 -8.67 24.23
CA TRP A 151 -12.00 -7.73 25.21
C TRP A 151 -12.66 -6.35 25.13
#